data_AF-A0A0W8CIM7-F1
#
_entry.id   AF-A0A0W8CIM7-F1
#
_cell.length_a   1.000
_cell.length_b   1.000
_cell.length_c   1.000
_cell.angle_alpha   90.00
_cell.angle_beta   90.00
_cell.angle_gamma   90.00
#
_symmetry.space_group_name_H-M   'P 1'
#
loop_
_entity.id
_entity.type
_entity.pdbx_description
1 polymer ?
#
loop_
_entity_poly.entity_id
_entity_poly.type
_entity_poly.pdbx_seq_one_letter_code
_entity_poly.pdbx_strand_id
1 'polypeptide(L)'
;MADRAKVLALYKRILTLHRQKLEPHMRVLGDQYVRDEFKRHKSAASKFVPPFMQEWEQYAAVMSDKKDRFGQELSAEDKKLLDGEQKVKLRSLQDAAKKIVHSPEGLLAMGQIGNIVEQIAALHMRGHNIILVSSGSVPIGRMVLHRQYLLSGSMQSHLGGQVGDNVQFDEKACAAAGQSGLQSLYEMLFAQYHLACSQVLASDADFREPQVRANLQRAMRALLDVGIIPVINENDVITLRTTPLIVENKIAWDNDSLAALFAQEMMVDLMVLITDVDGIFTGTKDNRKLISRFQRGDKQMIASESRVGAIGQKDKLHSCIRAVDSGAVRAAVVAKAEQGVLLRILNGERVGTLFVSDGEPIGDAKVEEQHIDPMYSGIAPQARNRISKL
;
A
#
# COMPACT_ATOMS: atom_id res chain seq x y z
N MET A 1 16.92 30.25 -47.70
CA MET A 1 17.03 30.91 -46.37
C MET A 1 15.73 30.86 -45.56
N ALA A 2 14.54 30.97 -46.19
CA ALA A 2 13.25 30.92 -45.50
C ALA A 2 12.98 29.62 -44.73
N ASP A 3 13.37 28.45 -45.26
CA ASP A 3 13.09 27.16 -44.60
C ASP A 3 13.90 26.94 -43.32
N ARG A 4 15.13 27.49 -43.26
CA ARG A 4 15.99 27.35 -42.07
C ARG A 4 15.41 28.08 -40.85
N ALA A 5 14.76 29.22 -41.06
CA ALA A 5 14.08 29.94 -39.98
C ALA A 5 12.84 29.18 -39.48
N LYS A 6 12.05 28.58 -40.38
CA LYS A 6 10.89 27.75 -40.05
C LYS A 6 11.27 26.48 -39.28
N VAL A 7 12.32 25.78 -39.71
CA VAL A 7 12.86 24.60 -39.03
C VAL A 7 13.32 24.93 -37.60
N LEU A 8 14.01 26.07 -37.42
CA LEU A 8 14.46 26.51 -36.09
C LEU A 8 13.29 26.91 -35.18
N ALA A 9 12.23 27.50 -35.73
CA ALA A 9 11.02 27.82 -34.99
C ALA A 9 10.30 26.56 -34.52
N LEU A 10 10.14 25.56 -35.41
CA LEU A 10 9.53 24.27 -35.08
C LEU A 10 10.33 23.51 -34.01
N TYR A 11 11.66 23.46 -34.14
CA TYR A 11 12.56 22.86 -33.15
C TYR A 11 12.39 23.47 -31.76
N LYS A 12 12.37 24.82 -31.67
CA LYS A 12 12.16 25.51 -30.38
C LYS A 12 10.76 25.24 -29.80
N ARG A 13 9.73 25.17 -30.65
CA ARG A 13 8.36 24.85 -30.24
C ARG A 13 8.28 23.45 -29.63
N ILE A 14 8.90 22.45 -30.26
CA ILE A 14 8.91 21.07 -29.77
C ILE A 14 9.60 20.97 -28.39
N LEU A 15 10.78 21.58 -28.22
CA LEU A 15 11.47 21.58 -26.92
C LEU A 15 10.68 22.31 -25.82
N THR A 16 9.89 23.32 -26.21
CA THR A 16 8.98 24.01 -25.28
C THR A 16 7.83 23.09 -24.87
N LEU A 17 7.25 22.37 -25.83
CA LEU A 17 6.22 21.36 -25.55
C LEU A 17 6.75 20.22 -24.68
N HIS A 18 7.97 19.74 -24.91
CA HIS A 18 8.62 18.74 -24.06
C HIS A 18 8.75 19.22 -22.61
N ARG A 19 9.15 20.48 -22.42
CA ARG A 19 9.26 21.08 -21.09
C ARG A 19 7.90 21.21 -20.39
N GLN A 20 6.82 21.42 -21.14
CA GLN A 20 5.48 21.63 -20.60
C GLN A 20 4.67 20.33 -20.44
N LYS A 21 4.97 19.29 -21.21
CA LYS A 21 4.08 18.11 -21.40
C LYS A 21 4.76 16.76 -21.15
N LEU A 22 6.09 16.70 -20.99
CA LEU A 22 6.81 15.44 -20.71
C LEU A 22 7.36 15.43 -19.29
N GLU A 23 7.26 14.25 -18.67
CA GLU A 23 7.91 13.93 -17.40
C GLU A 23 9.43 14.13 -17.46
N PRO A 24 10.11 14.47 -16.34
CA PRO A 24 11.53 14.78 -16.33
C PRO A 24 12.44 13.71 -16.97
N HIS A 25 12.15 12.43 -16.75
CA HIS A 25 12.93 11.32 -17.31
C HIS A 25 12.65 11.10 -18.81
N MET A 26 11.40 11.24 -19.25
CA MET A 26 11.01 11.15 -20.67
C MET A 26 11.52 12.35 -21.47
N ARG A 27 11.65 13.51 -20.83
CA ARG A 27 12.19 14.73 -21.43
C ARG A 27 13.66 14.57 -21.77
N VAL A 28 14.47 13.90 -20.94
CA VAL A 28 15.90 13.67 -21.24
C VAL A 28 16.05 12.88 -22.54
N LEU A 29 15.29 11.79 -22.68
CA LEU A 29 15.31 10.95 -23.89
C LEU A 29 14.70 11.68 -25.10
N GLY A 30 13.57 12.36 -24.91
CA GLY A 30 12.88 13.09 -25.97
C GLY A 30 13.68 14.28 -26.51
N ASP A 31 14.27 15.09 -25.62
CA ASP A 31 15.11 16.23 -26.02
C ASP A 31 16.36 15.75 -26.76
N GLN A 32 16.95 14.63 -26.35
CA GLN A 32 18.10 14.02 -27.02
C GLN A 32 17.72 13.53 -28.43
N TYR A 33 16.60 12.81 -28.56
CA TYR A 33 16.12 12.31 -29.85
C TYR A 33 15.83 13.44 -30.85
N VAL A 34 15.11 14.50 -30.42
CA VAL A 34 14.80 15.66 -31.27
C VAL A 34 16.09 16.36 -31.71
N ARG A 35 17.06 16.53 -30.80
CA ARG A 35 18.37 17.11 -31.13
C ARG A 35 19.10 16.30 -32.19
N ASP A 36 19.13 14.99 -32.03
CA ASP A 36 19.85 14.10 -32.95
C ASP A 36 19.18 14.05 -34.33
N GLU A 37 17.85 14.02 -34.39
CA GLU A 37 17.09 14.03 -35.65
C GLU A 37 17.24 15.34 -36.43
N PHE A 38 17.10 16.50 -35.77
CA PHE A 38 17.29 17.80 -36.41
C PHE A 38 18.75 18.05 -36.81
N LYS A 39 19.71 17.46 -36.09
CA LYS A 39 21.13 17.51 -36.45
C LYS A 39 21.44 16.64 -37.67
N ARG A 40 20.86 15.43 -37.75
CA ARG A 40 20.99 14.50 -38.90
C ARG A 40 20.44 15.10 -40.18
N HIS A 41 19.32 15.82 -40.09
CA HIS A 41 18.66 16.43 -41.25
C HIS A 41 19.12 17.86 -41.58
N LYS A 42 20.16 18.37 -40.90
CA LYS A 42 20.73 19.70 -41.13
C LYS A 42 21.27 19.90 -42.55
N SER A 43 21.75 18.83 -43.18
CA SER A 43 22.29 18.81 -44.56
C SER A 43 21.41 18.05 -45.55
N ALA A 44 20.14 17.81 -45.22
CA ALA A 44 19.23 17.08 -46.10
C ALA A 44 18.96 17.85 -47.40
N ALA A 45 18.81 17.12 -48.51
CA ALA A 45 18.47 17.72 -49.80
C ALA A 45 17.10 18.41 -49.75
N SER A 46 16.93 19.52 -50.46
CA SER A 46 15.74 20.39 -50.40
C SER A 46 14.40 19.66 -50.63
N LYS A 47 14.41 18.52 -51.32
CA LYS A 47 13.24 17.67 -51.58
C LYS A 47 12.70 16.94 -50.34
N PHE A 48 13.52 16.74 -49.30
CA PHE A 48 13.15 16.02 -48.08
C PHE A 48 12.74 16.95 -46.92
N VAL A 49 12.95 18.26 -47.08
CA VAL A 49 12.60 19.26 -46.06
C VAL A 49 11.07 19.38 -45.88
N PRO A 50 10.23 19.41 -46.93
CA PRO A 50 8.78 19.52 -46.75
C PRO A 50 8.14 18.31 -46.03
N PRO A 51 8.44 17.04 -46.38
CA PRO A 51 7.92 15.89 -45.64
C PRO A 51 8.39 15.87 -44.18
N PHE A 52 9.66 16.21 -43.93
CA PHE A 52 10.20 16.30 -42.57
C PHE A 52 9.45 17.35 -41.74
N MET A 53 9.21 18.54 -42.30
CA MET A 53 8.46 19.59 -41.60
C MET A 53 7.02 19.16 -41.30
N GLN A 54 6.35 18.48 -42.24
CA GLN A 54 4.97 18.01 -42.06
C GLN A 54 4.85 17.01 -40.90
N GLU A 55 5.72 16.01 -40.84
CA GLU A 55 5.74 15.00 -39.76
C GLU A 55 5.98 15.65 -38.38
N TRP A 56 6.95 16.56 -38.29
CA TRP A 56 7.27 17.22 -37.03
C TRP A 56 6.23 18.27 -36.61
N GLU A 57 5.52 18.87 -37.56
CA GLU A 57 4.36 19.73 -37.27
C GLU A 57 3.17 18.90 -36.75
N GLN A 58 2.92 17.73 -37.32
CA GLN A 58 1.91 16.78 -36.81
C GLN A 58 2.28 16.30 -35.40
N TYR A 59 3.53 15.93 -35.17
CA TYR A 59 4.02 15.57 -33.83
C TYR A 59 3.80 16.69 -32.81
N ALA A 60 4.14 17.93 -33.16
CA ALA A 60 3.93 19.08 -32.30
C ALA A 60 2.43 19.36 -32.05
N ALA A 61 1.56 19.12 -33.03
CA ALA A 61 0.11 19.25 -32.87
C ALA A 61 -0.45 18.20 -31.89
N VAL A 62 -0.08 16.93 -32.05
CA VAL A 62 -0.46 15.82 -31.14
C VAL A 62 0.02 16.09 -29.71
N MET A 63 1.25 16.57 -29.55
CA MET A 63 1.81 16.93 -28.25
C MET A 63 1.14 18.16 -27.61
N SER A 64 0.74 19.13 -28.42
CA SER A 64 0.00 20.31 -27.94
C SER A 64 -1.40 19.95 -27.45
N ASP A 65 -2.06 18.99 -28.09
CA ASP A 65 -3.42 18.54 -27.73
C ASP A 65 -3.43 17.47 -26.61
N LYS A 66 -2.23 17.09 -26.13
CA LYS A 66 -2.06 16.23 -24.97
C LYS A 66 -2.51 16.99 -23.71
N LYS A 67 -3.79 16.84 -23.35
CA LYS A 67 -4.28 17.14 -22.00
C LYS A 67 -3.52 16.27 -21.00
N ASP A 68 -3.22 16.80 -19.83
CA ASP A 68 -2.66 16.02 -18.71
C ASP A 68 -3.68 14.96 -18.30
N ARG A 69 -3.64 13.81 -18.98
CA ARG A 69 -4.50 12.65 -18.76
C ARG A 69 -3.80 11.67 -17.80
N PHE A 70 -3.20 12.17 -16.74
CA PHE A 70 -2.69 11.30 -15.68
C PHE A 70 -3.76 11.19 -14.59
N GLY A 71 -4.24 9.97 -14.34
CA GLY A 71 -5.24 9.68 -13.30
C GLY A 71 -6.71 9.66 -13.74
N GLN A 72 -7.03 9.82 -15.03
CA GLN A 72 -8.40 9.62 -15.54
C GLN A 72 -8.57 8.24 -16.19
N GLU A 73 -9.73 7.61 -15.98
CA GLU A 73 -10.07 6.35 -16.62
C GLU A 73 -10.00 6.46 -18.16
N LEU A 74 -9.50 5.41 -18.83
CA LEU A 74 -9.50 5.37 -20.30
C LEU A 74 -10.92 5.58 -20.83
N SER A 75 -11.05 6.51 -21.79
CA SER A 75 -12.27 6.74 -22.57
C SER A 75 -12.79 5.42 -23.16
N ALA A 76 -14.11 5.30 -23.30
CA ALA A 76 -14.74 4.14 -23.93
C ALA A 76 -14.25 3.92 -25.38
N GLU A 77 -13.80 4.97 -26.04
CA GLU A 77 -13.21 4.94 -27.38
C GLU A 77 -11.76 4.43 -27.36
N ASP A 78 -10.96 4.87 -26.39
CA ASP A 78 -9.58 4.41 -26.20
C ASP A 78 -9.54 2.92 -25.80
N LYS A 79 -10.52 2.45 -25.02
CA LYS A 79 -10.69 1.03 -24.70
C LYS A 79 -11.05 0.16 -25.91
N LYS A 80 -11.64 0.72 -26.97
CA LYS A 80 -11.97 -0.02 -28.20
C LYS A 80 -10.75 -0.21 -29.10
N LEU A 81 -9.80 0.73 -29.08
CA LEU A 81 -8.54 0.68 -29.84
C LEU A 81 -7.52 -0.34 -29.34
N LEU A 82 -7.67 -0.84 -28.11
CA LEU A 82 -6.78 -1.86 -27.55
C LEU A 82 -7.08 -3.24 -28.10
N ASP A 83 -6.05 -3.94 -28.55
CA ASP A 83 -6.14 -5.34 -28.96
C ASP A 83 -6.42 -6.27 -27.76
N GLY A 84 -6.88 -7.51 -28.01
CA GLY A 84 -7.25 -8.48 -26.98
C GLY A 84 -6.12 -8.73 -25.97
N GLU A 85 -4.89 -8.86 -26.44
CA GLU A 85 -3.70 -9.06 -25.59
C GLU A 85 -3.37 -7.81 -24.77
N GLN A 86 -3.49 -6.62 -25.37
CA GLN A 86 -3.27 -5.35 -24.68
C GLN A 86 -4.33 -5.09 -23.60
N LYS A 87 -5.59 -5.48 -23.82
CA LYS A 87 -6.66 -5.42 -22.81
C LYS A 87 -6.37 -6.33 -21.62
N VAL A 88 -5.86 -7.54 -21.87
CA VAL A 88 -5.46 -8.47 -20.81
C VAL A 88 -4.30 -7.90 -20.00
N LYS A 89 -3.27 -7.36 -20.67
CA LYS A 89 -2.10 -6.75 -20.02
C LYS A 89 -2.45 -5.49 -19.23
N LEU A 90 -3.38 -4.68 -19.73
CA LEU A 90 -3.84 -3.48 -19.03
C LEU A 90 -4.69 -3.85 -17.80
N ARG A 91 -5.51 -4.90 -17.88
CA ARG A 91 -6.22 -5.45 -16.71
C ARG A 91 -5.24 -6.01 -15.68
N SER A 92 -4.22 -6.77 -16.09
CA SER A 92 -3.23 -7.31 -15.16
C SER A 92 -2.43 -6.21 -14.46
N LEU A 93 -2.06 -5.14 -15.19
CA LEU A 93 -1.39 -3.97 -14.62
C LEU A 93 -2.32 -3.20 -13.65
N GLN A 94 -3.60 -3.05 -13.98
CA GLN A 94 -4.58 -2.44 -13.07
C GLN A 94 -4.79 -3.27 -11.81
N ASP A 95 -4.86 -4.59 -11.92
CA ASP A 95 -5.05 -5.48 -10.78
C ASP A 95 -3.77 -5.57 -9.92
N ALA A 96 -2.58 -5.49 -10.51
CA ALA A 96 -1.32 -5.39 -9.79
C ALA A 96 -1.17 -4.04 -9.05
N ALA A 97 -1.59 -2.94 -9.68
CA ALA A 97 -1.55 -1.60 -9.07
C ALA A 97 -2.59 -1.41 -7.95
N LYS A 98 -3.66 -2.23 -7.91
CA LYS A 98 -4.70 -2.17 -6.87
C LYS A 98 -4.32 -2.85 -5.56
N LYS A 99 -3.36 -3.78 -5.58
CA LYS A 99 -2.91 -4.45 -4.35
C LYS A 99 -2.00 -3.51 -3.56
N ILE A 100 -2.42 -3.23 -2.33
CA ILE A 100 -1.92 -2.16 -1.44
C ILE A 100 -0.41 -2.22 -1.22
N VAL A 101 0.15 -3.43 -1.21
CA VAL A 101 1.56 -3.63 -0.90
C VAL A 101 2.26 -4.46 -2.00
N HIS A 102 1.53 -5.23 -2.84
CA HIS A 102 2.15 -6.30 -3.65
C HIS A 102 1.58 -6.45 -5.06
N SER A 103 2.37 -6.13 -6.07
CA SER A 103 2.27 -6.82 -7.37
C SER A 103 2.59 -8.32 -7.17
N PRO A 104 2.02 -9.25 -7.96
CA PRO A 104 2.49 -10.64 -8.02
C PRO A 104 4.01 -10.77 -8.24
N GLU A 105 4.62 -9.73 -8.79
CA GLU A 105 6.06 -9.62 -9.11
C GLU A 105 6.89 -9.05 -7.94
N GLY A 106 6.28 -8.80 -6.77
CA GLY A 106 6.95 -8.23 -5.59
C GLY A 106 7.10 -6.71 -5.61
N LEU A 107 6.69 -6.03 -6.68
CA LEU A 107 6.74 -4.57 -6.77
C LEU A 107 5.82 -3.93 -5.72
N LEU A 108 6.39 -3.02 -4.93
CA LEU A 108 5.68 -2.21 -3.94
C LEU A 108 4.85 -1.13 -4.62
N ALA A 109 3.63 -0.91 -4.12
CA ALA A 109 2.79 0.22 -4.52
C ALA A 109 3.31 1.53 -3.90
N MET A 110 4.50 1.97 -4.34
CA MET A 110 5.22 3.13 -3.80
C MET A 110 4.38 4.40 -3.71
N GLY A 111 3.52 4.65 -4.70
CA GLY A 111 2.63 5.81 -4.69
C GLY A 111 1.60 5.78 -3.56
N GLN A 112 1.12 4.58 -3.19
CA GLN A 112 0.17 4.44 -2.07
C GLN A 112 0.88 4.58 -0.72
N ILE A 113 2.05 3.96 -0.55
CA ILE A 113 2.86 4.11 0.67
C ILE A 113 3.23 5.58 0.88
N GLY A 114 3.69 6.26 -0.17
CA GLY A 114 4.02 7.69 -0.12
C GLY A 114 2.83 8.56 0.28
N ASN A 115 1.66 8.31 -0.30
CA ASN A 115 0.42 9.02 0.05
C ASN A 115 -0.01 8.79 1.51
N ILE A 116 0.13 7.57 2.02
CA ILE A 116 -0.15 7.28 3.44
C ILE A 116 0.87 8.00 4.34
N VAL A 117 2.17 7.96 4.01
CA VAL A 117 3.21 8.66 4.77
C VAL A 117 3.01 10.17 4.79
N GLU A 118 2.64 10.79 3.67
CA GLU A 118 2.30 12.21 3.60
C GLU A 118 1.17 12.58 4.57
N GLN A 119 0.11 11.76 4.60
CA GLN A 119 -1.01 11.97 5.51
C GLN A 119 -0.62 11.76 6.98
N ILE A 120 0.18 10.72 7.27
CA ILE A 120 0.74 10.49 8.61
C ILE A 120 1.59 11.69 9.04
N ALA A 121 2.44 12.22 8.16
CA ALA A 121 3.26 13.37 8.46
C ALA A 121 2.42 14.61 8.78
N ALA A 122 1.39 14.88 7.99
CA ALA A 122 0.45 15.98 8.24
C ALA A 122 -0.27 15.83 9.59
N LEU A 123 -0.61 14.61 10.01
CA LEU A 123 -1.22 14.35 11.30
C LEU A 123 -0.23 14.47 12.46
N HIS A 124 1.00 14.00 12.28
CA HIS A 124 2.05 14.15 13.26
C HIS A 124 2.36 15.64 13.54
N MET A 125 2.42 16.46 12.49
CA MET A 125 2.60 17.91 12.61
C MET A 125 1.43 18.61 13.32
N ARG A 126 0.23 18.00 13.37
CA ARG A 126 -0.92 18.48 14.16
C ARG A 126 -0.85 18.07 15.64
N GLY A 127 0.21 17.37 16.06
CA GLY A 127 0.42 16.92 17.43
C GLY A 127 -0.20 15.57 17.77
N HIS A 128 -0.57 14.77 16.75
CA HIS A 128 -1.08 13.42 16.99
C HIS A 128 0.07 12.41 17.11
N ASN A 129 -0.01 11.56 18.13
CA ASN A 129 0.86 10.40 18.29
C ASN A 129 0.40 9.29 17.35
N ILE A 130 1.31 8.77 16.51
CA ILE A 130 0.96 7.81 15.46
C ILE A 130 1.81 6.55 15.61
N ILE A 131 1.17 5.40 15.51
CA ILE A 131 1.79 4.09 15.42
C ILE A 131 1.41 3.52 14.05
N LEU A 132 2.39 3.07 13.28
CA LEU A 132 2.19 2.46 11.98
C LEU A 132 2.42 0.96 12.07
N VAL A 133 1.44 0.16 11.64
CA VAL A 133 1.61 -1.29 11.43
C VAL A 133 1.64 -1.54 9.93
N SER A 134 2.71 -2.15 9.43
CA SER A 134 2.90 -2.37 7.99
C SER A 134 3.28 -3.81 7.69
N SER A 135 2.66 -4.38 6.65
CA SER A 135 3.13 -5.61 6.00
C SER A 135 4.15 -5.31 4.90
N GLY A 136 4.72 -6.38 4.35
CA GLY A 136 5.42 -6.35 3.06
C GLY A 136 6.90 -6.71 3.06
N SER A 137 7.43 -7.17 4.19
CA SER A 137 8.77 -7.76 4.32
C SER A 137 8.98 -8.92 3.35
N VAL A 138 8.05 -9.88 3.30
CA VAL A 138 8.17 -11.10 2.49
C VAL A 138 8.33 -10.80 0.98
N PRO A 139 7.49 -9.98 0.33
CA PRO A 139 7.63 -9.76 -1.11
C PRO A 139 8.86 -8.94 -1.48
N ILE A 140 9.28 -7.98 -0.65
CA ILE A 140 10.56 -7.29 -0.81
C ILE A 140 11.71 -8.30 -0.75
N GLY A 141 11.70 -9.17 0.25
CA GLY A 141 12.77 -10.16 0.41
C GLY A 141 12.78 -11.21 -0.68
N ARG A 142 11.62 -11.59 -1.22
CA ARG A 142 11.53 -12.48 -2.39
C ARG A 142 12.25 -11.86 -3.59
N MET A 143 12.10 -10.55 -3.82
CA MET A 143 12.85 -9.86 -4.87
C MET A 143 14.37 -9.83 -4.58
N VAL A 144 14.76 -9.57 -3.34
CA VAL A 144 16.18 -9.55 -2.92
C VAL A 144 16.82 -10.92 -3.13
N LEU A 145 16.18 -11.99 -2.64
CA LEU A 145 16.66 -13.35 -2.78
C LEU A 145 16.66 -13.82 -4.23
N HIS A 146 15.63 -13.48 -5.01
CA HIS A 146 15.58 -13.81 -6.43
C HIS A 146 16.71 -13.10 -7.20
N ARG A 147 16.95 -11.81 -6.94
CA ARG A 147 18.08 -11.08 -7.52
C ARG A 147 19.42 -11.72 -7.14
N GLN A 148 19.60 -12.07 -5.88
CA GLN A 148 20.84 -12.71 -5.42
C GLN A 148 21.02 -14.10 -6.03
N TYR A 149 19.94 -14.86 -6.20
CA TYR A 149 19.94 -16.15 -6.89
C TYR A 149 20.34 -15.99 -8.36
N LEU A 150 19.77 -15.03 -9.10
CA LEU A 150 20.14 -14.76 -10.49
C LEU A 150 21.61 -14.34 -10.63
N LEU A 151 22.11 -13.48 -9.74
CA LEU A 151 23.52 -13.06 -9.72
C LEU A 151 24.44 -14.25 -9.43
N SER A 152 24.09 -15.08 -8.46
CA SER A 152 24.87 -16.28 -8.11
C SER A 152 24.78 -17.35 -9.20
N GLY A 153 23.62 -17.47 -9.85
CA GLY A 153 23.36 -18.32 -11.00
C GLY A 153 24.23 -17.93 -12.19
N SER A 154 24.41 -16.64 -12.48
CA SER A 154 25.33 -16.19 -13.53
C SER A 154 26.79 -16.59 -13.29
N MET A 155 27.22 -16.72 -12.03
CA MET A 155 28.53 -17.30 -11.68
C MET A 155 28.53 -18.83 -11.77
N GLN A 156 27.46 -19.49 -11.36
CA GLN A 156 27.32 -20.95 -11.44
C GLN A 156 27.20 -21.45 -12.88
N SER A 157 26.54 -20.71 -13.79
CA SER A 157 26.47 -21.03 -15.22
C SER A 157 27.86 -20.99 -15.88
N HIS A 158 28.72 -20.06 -15.46
CA HIS A 158 30.13 -20.02 -15.90
C HIS A 158 30.97 -21.18 -15.31
N LEU A 159 30.51 -21.82 -14.22
CA LEU A 159 31.14 -22.96 -13.55
C LEU A 159 30.45 -24.30 -13.84
N GLY A 160 29.49 -24.35 -14.79
CA GLY A 160 28.82 -25.58 -15.24
C GLY A 160 27.58 -26.02 -14.43
N GLY A 161 27.04 -25.18 -13.55
CA GLY A 161 25.81 -25.43 -12.80
C GLY A 161 24.53 -25.02 -13.54
N GLN A 162 23.44 -25.80 -13.39
CA GLN A 162 22.12 -25.46 -13.92
C GLN A 162 21.39 -24.47 -13.01
N VAL A 163 20.93 -23.35 -13.57
CA VAL A 163 20.03 -22.40 -12.90
C VAL A 163 18.61 -22.86 -13.17
N GLY A 164 17.86 -23.21 -12.12
CA GLY A 164 16.47 -23.63 -12.26
C GLY A 164 15.53 -22.43 -12.37
N ASP A 165 14.60 -22.46 -13.32
CA ASP A 165 13.65 -21.36 -13.56
C ASP A 165 12.62 -21.15 -12.42
N ASN A 166 12.44 -22.14 -11.53
CA ASN A 166 11.45 -22.13 -10.45
C ASN A 166 12.10 -22.35 -9.07
N VAL A 167 12.75 -21.34 -8.53
CA VAL A 167 13.23 -21.37 -7.14
C VAL A 167 12.11 -20.95 -6.18
N GLN A 168 11.73 -21.85 -5.30
CA GLN A 168 10.92 -21.52 -4.13
C GLN A 168 11.85 -21.06 -3.01
N PHE A 169 11.64 -19.83 -2.54
CA PHE A 169 12.33 -19.30 -1.37
C PHE A 169 11.47 -19.54 -0.13
N ASP A 170 12.13 -19.85 0.99
CA ASP A 170 11.51 -19.91 2.30
C ASP A 170 10.94 -18.51 2.65
N GLU A 171 9.68 -18.46 3.08
CA GLU A 171 8.98 -17.22 3.43
C GLU A 171 9.63 -16.51 4.62
N LYS A 172 10.17 -17.25 5.60
CA LYS A 172 10.88 -16.67 6.74
C LYS A 172 12.20 -16.04 6.31
N ALA A 173 12.91 -16.69 5.39
CA ALA A 173 14.12 -16.12 4.80
C ALA A 173 13.80 -14.87 3.97
N CYS A 174 12.68 -14.86 3.24
CA CYS A 174 12.19 -13.69 2.54
C CYS A 174 11.86 -12.56 3.54
N ALA A 175 11.11 -12.83 4.60
CA ALA A 175 10.79 -11.81 5.60
C ALA A 175 12.07 -11.18 6.20
N ALA A 176 13.04 -12.01 6.59
CA ALA A 176 14.33 -11.54 7.09
C ALA A 176 15.07 -10.64 6.09
N ALA A 177 15.15 -11.08 4.83
CA ALA A 177 15.85 -10.35 3.78
C ALA A 177 15.16 -9.02 3.40
N GLY A 178 13.83 -8.95 3.52
CA GLY A 178 13.06 -7.78 3.13
C GLY A 178 12.75 -6.79 4.25
N GLN A 179 12.79 -7.20 5.51
CA GLN A 179 12.43 -6.35 6.66
C GLN A 179 13.32 -5.11 6.78
N SER A 180 14.63 -5.24 6.54
CA SER A 180 15.56 -4.10 6.52
C SER A 180 15.24 -3.13 5.37
N GLY A 181 14.86 -3.65 4.21
CA GLY A 181 14.44 -2.85 3.05
C GLY A 181 13.14 -2.08 3.31
N LEU A 182 12.14 -2.72 3.93
CA LEU A 182 10.89 -2.09 4.32
C LEU A 182 11.14 -0.93 5.31
N GLN A 183 11.97 -1.17 6.31
CA GLN A 183 12.34 -0.16 7.30
C GLN A 183 13.07 1.03 6.66
N SER A 184 14.08 0.74 5.84
CA SER A 184 14.84 1.79 5.12
C SER A 184 13.94 2.63 4.22
N LEU A 185 12.91 2.03 3.63
CA LEU A 185 11.94 2.74 2.83
C LEU A 185 11.13 3.74 3.66
N TYR A 186 10.60 3.31 4.81
CA TYR A 186 9.87 4.22 5.71
C TYR A 186 10.77 5.32 6.25
N GLU A 187 12.01 5.01 6.64
CA GLU A 187 12.98 6.02 7.08
C GLU A 187 13.23 7.07 6.00
N MET A 188 13.42 6.65 4.73
CA MET A 188 13.59 7.57 3.61
C MET A 188 12.37 8.47 3.42
N LEU A 189 11.15 7.91 3.47
CA LEU A 189 9.92 8.66 3.25
C LEU A 189 9.61 9.64 4.40
N PHE A 190 9.77 9.21 5.66
CA PHE A 190 9.58 10.09 6.81
C PHE A 190 10.65 11.18 6.91
N ALA A 191 11.89 10.90 6.51
CA ALA A 191 12.96 11.88 6.49
C ALA A 191 12.66 13.07 5.57
N GLN A 192 11.88 12.87 4.49
CA GLN A 192 11.43 13.98 3.62
C GLN A 192 10.56 15.00 4.35
N TYR A 193 9.91 14.60 5.45
CA TYR A 193 9.08 15.44 6.30
C TYR A 193 9.78 15.82 7.62
N HIS A 194 11.09 15.56 7.73
CA HIS A 194 11.86 15.73 8.97
C HIS A 194 11.32 14.94 10.16
N LEU A 195 10.67 13.81 9.90
CA LEU A 195 10.16 12.89 10.92
C LEU A 195 11.11 11.71 11.06
N ALA A 196 11.29 11.28 12.31
CA ALA A 196 12.02 10.07 12.64
C ALA A 196 11.04 8.91 12.85
N CYS A 197 11.41 7.72 12.39
CA CYS A 197 10.68 6.50 12.68
C CYS A 197 11.61 5.46 13.32
N SER A 198 11.03 4.46 13.97
CA SER A 198 11.77 3.37 14.61
C SER A 198 11.15 2.02 14.30
N GLN A 199 11.98 1.01 14.08
CA GLN A 199 11.51 -0.35 13.90
C GLN A 199 11.09 -0.98 15.22
N VAL A 200 9.93 -1.64 15.22
CA VAL A 200 9.50 -2.53 16.28
C VAL A 200 9.05 -3.84 15.66
N LEU A 201 9.63 -4.95 16.13
CA LEU A 201 9.24 -6.29 15.73
C LEU A 201 8.58 -6.99 16.91
N ALA A 202 7.43 -7.61 16.67
CA ALA A 202 6.71 -8.35 17.70
C ALA A 202 6.16 -9.65 17.13
N SER A 203 6.06 -10.65 18.00
CA SER A 203 5.37 -11.91 17.75
C SER A 203 4.15 -12.02 18.67
N ASP A 204 3.25 -12.93 18.35
CA ASP A 204 2.11 -13.29 19.20
C ASP A 204 2.53 -13.73 20.61
N ALA A 205 3.65 -14.47 20.71
CA ALA A 205 4.18 -14.95 21.98
C ALA A 205 4.59 -13.80 22.93
N ASP A 206 5.02 -12.66 22.40
CA ASP A 206 5.47 -11.52 23.19
C ASP A 206 4.34 -10.87 24.00
N PHE A 207 3.09 -11.02 23.55
CA PHE A 207 1.90 -10.52 24.25
C PHE A 207 1.39 -11.49 25.32
N ARG A 208 2.02 -12.65 25.54
CA ARG A 208 1.63 -13.60 26.60
C ARG A 208 2.29 -13.28 27.93
N GLU A 209 3.54 -12.83 27.87
CA GLU A 209 4.36 -12.56 29.04
C GLU A 209 4.09 -11.13 29.56
N PRO A 210 3.52 -10.96 30.78
CA PRO A 210 3.18 -9.63 31.30
C PRO A 210 4.40 -8.69 31.39
N GLN A 211 5.58 -9.26 31.66
CA GLN A 211 6.82 -8.49 31.74
C GLN A 211 7.26 -7.96 30.36
N VAL A 212 7.12 -8.77 29.31
CA VAL A 212 7.44 -8.37 27.93
C VAL A 212 6.48 -7.28 27.47
N ARG A 213 5.18 -7.43 27.76
CA ARG A 213 4.18 -6.37 27.51
C ARG A 213 4.51 -5.06 28.21
N ALA A 214 4.88 -5.11 29.49
CA ALA A 214 5.24 -3.91 30.24
C ALA A 214 6.49 -3.21 29.66
N ASN A 215 7.46 -3.98 29.18
CA ASN A 215 8.63 -3.45 28.50
C ASN A 215 8.28 -2.83 27.14
N LEU A 216 7.43 -3.50 26.35
CA LEU A 216 6.92 -3.00 25.07
C LEU A 216 6.19 -1.67 25.27
N GLN A 217 5.27 -1.59 26.23
CA GLN A 217 4.56 -0.35 26.55
C GLN A 217 5.51 0.77 26.97
N ARG A 218 6.53 0.47 27.77
CA ARG A 218 7.53 1.46 28.21
C ARG A 218 8.34 1.99 27.03
N ALA A 219 8.84 1.10 26.17
CA ALA A 219 9.62 1.46 25.00
C ALA A 219 8.79 2.28 24.00
N MET A 220 7.57 1.83 23.71
CA MET A 220 6.65 2.52 22.81
C MET A 220 6.30 3.92 23.31
N ARG A 221 6.00 4.08 24.62
CA ARG A 221 5.75 5.41 25.20
C ARG A 221 6.98 6.31 25.08
N ALA A 222 8.18 5.80 25.40
CA ALA A 222 9.40 6.59 25.28
C ALA A 222 9.67 7.06 23.85
N LEU A 223 9.36 6.25 22.83
CA LEU A 223 9.46 6.64 21.41
C LEU A 223 8.45 7.73 21.04
N LEU A 224 7.19 7.55 21.46
CA LEU A 224 6.13 8.52 21.18
C LEU A 224 6.36 9.85 21.89
N ASP A 225 6.89 9.84 23.12
CA ASP A 225 7.17 11.04 23.92
C ASP A 225 8.21 11.96 23.26
N VAL A 226 9.13 11.40 22.47
CA VAL A 226 10.12 12.17 21.69
C VAL A 226 9.69 12.44 20.25
N GLY A 227 8.45 12.08 19.87
CA GLY A 227 7.91 12.29 18.54
C GLY A 227 8.47 11.34 17.46
N ILE A 228 8.97 10.17 17.85
CA ILE A 228 9.36 9.12 16.90
C ILE A 228 8.13 8.29 16.56
N ILE A 229 7.92 8.03 15.26
CA ILE A 229 6.82 7.19 14.75
C ILE A 229 7.26 5.72 14.76
N PRO A 230 6.67 4.85 15.61
CA PRO A 230 7.00 3.43 15.59
C PRO A 230 6.40 2.76 14.36
N VAL A 231 7.23 2.05 13.60
CA VAL A 231 6.84 1.20 12.47
C VAL A 231 6.94 -0.25 12.92
N ILE A 232 5.78 -0.86 13.07
CA ILE A 232 5.60 -2.20 13.63
C ILE A 232 5.40 -3.19 12.50
N ASN A 233 6.09 -4.33 12.59
CA ASN A 233 5.78 -5.51 11.78
C ASN A 233 5.89 -6.79 12.62
N GLU A 234 5.33 -7.88 12.13
CA GLU A 234 5.50 -9.19 12.74
C GLU A 234 6.95 -9.69 12.60
N ASN A 235 7.47 -10.35 13.64
CA ASN A 235 8.75 -11.03 13.56
C ASN A 235 8.61 -12.42 12.93
N ASP A 236 8.38 -12.44 11.62
CA ASP A 236 8.11 -13.65 10.82
C ASP A 236 9.15 -14.77 10.99
N VAL A 237 10.40 -14.41 11.28
CA VAL A 237 11.53 -15.35 11.38
C VAL A 237 11.37 -16.30 12.55
N ILE A 238 11.02 -15.76 13.72
CA ILE A 238 10.92 -16.52 14.97
C ILE A 238 9.48 -16.94 15.30
N THR A 239 8.50 -16.41 14.57
CA THR A 239 7.10 -16.76 14.79
C THR A 239 6.92 -18.28 14.60
N LEU A 240 6.26 -18.98 15.52
CA LEU A 240 6.08 -20.44 15.49
C LEU A 240 5.04 -20.89 14.44
N ARG A 241 4.51 -19.96 13.63
CA ARG A 241 3.56 -20.25 12.56
C ARG A 241 4.26 -21.08 11.48
N THR A 242 3.75 -22.29 11.26
CA THR A 242 4.25 -23.24 10.26
C THR A 242 3.29 -23.42 9.08
N THR A 243 2.24 -22.60 9.00
CA THR A 243 1.13 -22.85 8.07
C THR A 243 1.13 -21.84 6.92
N PRO A 244 1.22 -22.26 5.65
CA PRO A 244 0.91 -21.40 4.51
C PRO A 244 -0.60 -21.16 4.46
N LEU A 245 -1.08 -20.15 5.18
CA LEU A 245 -2.39 -19.45 5.09
C LEU A 245 -3.71 -20.25 4.90
N ILE A 246 -3.72 -21.59 4.80
CA ILE A 246 -4.92 -22.42 4.64
C ILE A 246 -4.66 -23.79 5.29
N VAL A 247 -5.04 -23.94 6.55
CA VAL A 247 -5.33 -25.27 7.12
C VAL A 247 -6.64 -25.21 7.89
N GLU A 248 -7.60 -26.00 7.42
CA GLU A 248 -8.74 -26.56 8.18
C GLU A 248 -9.45 -25.58 9.13
N ASN A 249 -10.16 -24.61 8.58
CA ASN A 249 -11.12 -23.76 9.31
C ASN A 249 -10.55 -22.97 10.50
N LYS A 250 -9.23 -22.77 10.59
CA LYS A 250 -8.59 -21.93 11.60
C LYS A 250 -8.07 -20.64 10.95
N ILE A 251 -8.54 -19.52 11.49
CA ILE A 251 -8.40 -18.18 10.89
C ILE A 251 -6.93 -17.75 10.83
N ALA A 252 -6.57 -17.19 9.66
CA ALA A 252 -5.29 -16.61 9.36
C ALA A 252 -5.07 -15.37 10.24
N TRP A 253 -3.95 -15.34 10.96
CA TRP A 253 -3.53 -14.18 11.73
C TRP A 253 -2.65 -13.31 10.82
N ASP A 254 -3.15 -12.11 10.50
CA ASP A 254 -2.50 -11.11 9.65
C ASP A 254 -2.11 -9.88 10.52
N ASN A 255 -1.37 -8.94 9.95
CA ASN A 255 -1.01 -7.67 10.59
C ASN A 255 -2.23 -6.87 11.09
N ASP A 256 -3.43 -7.14 10.59
CA ASP A 256 -4.70 -6.61 11.12
C ASP A 256 -4.90 -6.98 12.60
N SER A 257 -4.60 -8.24 12.97
CA SER A 257 -4.71 -8.71 14.36
C SER A 257 -3.58 -8.17 15.24
N LEU A 258 -2.37 -8.05 14.69
CA LEU A 258 -1.25 -7.40 15.37
C LEU A 258 -1.59 -5.93 15.67
N ALA A 259 -2.19 -5.22 14.71
CA ALA A 259 -2.66 -3.85 14.89
C ALA A 259 -3.71 -3.74 15.99
N ALA A 260 -4.68 -4.67 16.05
CA ALA A 260 -5.65 -4.71 17.12
C ALA A 260 -5.00 -4.94 18.51
N LEU A 261 -4.01 -5.84 18.61
CA LEU A 261 -3.28 -6.09 19.85
C LEU A 261 -2.50 -4.85 20.31
N PHE A 262 -1.74 -4.22 19.42
CA PHE A 262 -1.04 -2.99 19.75
C PHE A 262 -1.99 -1.86 20.12
N ALA A 263 -3.11 -1.72 19.42
CA ALA A 263 -4.14 -0.74 19.72
C ALA A 263 -4.69 -0.93 21.15
N GLN A 264 -4.92 -2.18 21.56
CA GLN A 264 -5.36 -2.54 22.91
C GLN A 264 -4.28 -2.25 23.97
N GLU A 265 -3.05 -2.72 23.75
CA GLU A 265 -1.96 -2.53 24.71
C GLU A 265 -1.59 -1.07 24.92
N MET A 266 -1.65 -0.27 23.86
CA MET A 266 -1.33 1.16 23.90
C MET A 266 -2.54 2.04 24.23
N MET A 267 -3.74 1.46 24.36
CA MET A 267 -5.01 2.16 24.61
C MET A 267 -5.23 3.34 23.65
N VAL A 268 -5.16 3.06 22.34
CA VAL A 268 -5.27 4.09 21.30
C VAL A 268 -6.70 4.60 21.16
N ASP A 269 -6.87 5.88 20.83
CA ASP A 269 -8.20 6.45 20.62
C ASP A 269 -8.83 5.99 19.30
N LEU A 270 -8.03 5.81 18.26
CA LEU A 270 -8.49 5.45 16.93
C LEU A 270 -7.56 4.44 16.28
N MET A 271 -8.12 3.32 15.83
CA MET A 271 -7.44 2.36 14.96
C MET A 271 -7.97 2.51 13.53
N VAL A 272 -7.10 2.64 12.53
CA VAL A 272 -7.51 2.71 11.12
C VAL A 272 -6.86 1.58 10.33
N LEU A 273 -7.67 0.71 9.74
CA LEU A 273 -7.24 -0.33 8.82
C LEU A 273 -7.43 0.18 7.39
N ILE A 274 -6.30 0.41 6.71
CA ILE A 274 -6.28 0.84 5.32
C ILE A 274 -6.32 -0.38 4.41
N THR A 275 -7.33 -0.47 3.56
CA THR A 275 -7.58 -1.60 2.65
C THR A 275 -7.73 -1.14 1.18
N ASP A 276 -7.88 -2.08 0.26
CA ASP A 276 -8.09 -1.87 -1.18
C ASP A 276 -9.56 -1.62 -1.55
N VAL A 277 -10.46 -1.92 -0.62
CA VAL A 277 -11.91 -1.77 -0.74
C VAL A 277 -12.43 -0.60 0.10
N ASP A 278 -13.59 -0.04 -0.26
CA ASP A 278 -14.13 1.16 0.41
C ASP A 278 -14.46 0.93 1.90
N GLY A 279 -14.66 -0.31 2.32
CA GLY A 279 -14.91 -0.71 3.71
C GLY A 279 -15.50 -2.12 3.78
N ILE A 280 -16.31 -2.38 4.80
CA ILE A 280 -17.05 -3.64 4.94
C ILE A 280 -18.39 -3.55 4.21
N PHE A 281 -18.69 -4.57 3.40
CA PHE A 281 -19.90 -4.62 2.58
C PHE A 281 -20.88 -5.70 3.08
N THR A 282 -22.18 -5.39 3.02
CA THR A 282 -23.27 -6.38 3.16
C THR A 282 -23.77 -6.83 1.79
N GLY A 283 -24.31 -8.05 1.72
CA GLY A 283 -25.02 -8.58 0.54
C GLY A 283 -24.16 -9.27 -0.53
N THR A 284 -24.79 -10.02 -1.42
CA THR A 284 -24.09 -10.78 -2.48
C THR A 284 -23.48 -9.85 -3.56
N LYS A 285 -22.62 -10.39 -4.43
CA LYS A 285 -21.88 -9.67 -5.49
C LYS A 285 -22.71 -8.61 -6.24
N ASP A 286 -23.99 -8.85 -6.45
CA ASP A 286 -24.88 -8.00 -7.26
C ASP A 286 -25.63 -6.91 -6.45
N ASN A 287 -25.60 -6.96 -5.12
CA ASN A 287 -26.29 -5.97 -4.26
C ASN A 287 -25.44 -5.62 -3.02
N ARG A 288 -24.18 -5.25 -3.27
CA ARG A 288 -23.24 -4.86 -2.21
C ARG A 288 -23.55 -3.47 -1.68
N LYS A 289 -23.81 -3.35 -0.39
CA LYS A 289 -23.98 -2.06 0.29
C LYS A 289 -22.86 -1.85 1.29
N LEU A 290 -22.24 -0.67 1.25
CA LEU A 290 -21.20 -0.29 2.22
C LEU A 290 -21.85 -0.03 3.58
N ILE A 291 -21.31 -0.66 4.63
CA ILE A 291 -21.68 -0.35 6.01
C ILE A 291 -20.94 0.92 6.41
N SER A 292 -21.67 2.00 6.70
CA SER A 292 -21.05 3.24 7.18
C SER A 292 -20.72 3.21 8.67
N ARG A 293 -21.59 2.58 9.48
CA ARG A 293 -21.39 2.32 10.91
C ARG A 293 -21.79 0.89 11.19
N PHE A 294 -20.88 0.10 11.72
CA PHE A 294 -21.12 -1.30 12.04
C PHE A 294 -21.97 -1.43 13.30
N GLN A 295 -23.03 -2.23 13.21
CA GLN A 295 -23.88 -2.63 14.34
C GLN A 295 -23.86 -4.16 14.49
N ARG A 296 -24.14 -4.64 15.70
CA ARG A 296 -24.15 -6.09 16.02
C ARG A 296 -25.01 -6.92 15.06
N GLY A 297 -26.12 -6.37 14.59
CA GLY A 297 -27.03 -7.03 13.63
C GLY A 297 -26.45 -7.20 12.22
N ASP A 298 -25.43 -6.42 11.84
CA ASP A 298 -24.87 -6.43 10.49
C ASP A 298 -23.99 -7.67 10.23
N LYS A 299 -23.50 -8.33 11.29
CA LYS A 299 -22.59 -9.49 11.19
C LYS A 299 -23.18 -10.65 10.39
N GLN A 300 -24.49 -10.84 10.44
CA GLN A 300 -25.19 -11.91 9.70
C GLN A 300 -25.32 -11.62 8.19
N MET A 301 -25.13 -10.37 7.76
CA MET A 301 -25.29 -9.93 6.37
C MET A 301 -23.98 -9.74 5.62
N ILE A 302 -22.84 -10.03 6.27
CA ILE A 302 -21.52 -9.90 5.67
C ILE A 302 -21.35 -10.99 4.61
N ALA A 303 -21.09 -10.56 3.39
CA ALA A 303 -21.02 -11.41 2.23
C ALA A 303 -19.86 -12.39 2.32
N SER A 304 -20.15 -13.69 2.24
CA SER A 304 -19.15 -14.77 2.11
C SER A 304 -18.43 -14.78 0.76
N GLU A 305 -18.76 -13.88 -0.18
CA GLU A 305 -18.23 -13.87 -1.56
C GLU A 305 -17.78 -12.49 -2.05
N SER A 306 -16.93 -11.81 -1.29
CA SER A 306 -16.16 -10.68 -1.81
C SER A 306 -15.00 -11.13 -2.71
N ARG A 307 -14.66 -10.31 -3.72
CA ARG A 307 -13.66 -10.61 -4.77
C ARG A 307 -12.21 -10.54 -4.24
N VAL A 308 -12.05 -9.92 -3.08
CA VAL A 308 -10.91 -10.02 -2.18
C VAL A 308 -11.29 -11.15 -1.23
N GLY A 309 -10.52 -12.24 -1.18
CA GLY A 309 -10.96 -13.51 -0.59
C GLY A 309 -11.74 -13.33 0.73
N ALA A 310 -12.86 -14.05 0.86
CA ALA A 310 -13.81 -13.96 1.98
C ALA A 310 -13.17 -14.04 3.38
N ILE A 311 -11.96 -14.58 3.46
CA ILE A 311 -11.13 -14.70 4.66
C ILE A 311 -10.64 -13.31 5.11
N GLY A 312 -10.01 -12.52 4.22
CA GLY A 312 -9.39 -11.24 4.60
C GLY A 312 -10.36 -10.12 5.01
N GLN A 313 -11.63 -10.18 4.59
CA GLN A 313 -12.66 -9.24 5.09
C GLN A 313 -13.19 -9.63 6.47
N LYS A 314 -13.25 -10.94 6.77
CA LYS A 314 -13.63 -11.43 8.10
C LYS A 314 -12.54 -11.07 9.12
N ASP A 315 -11.28 -11.23 8.76
CA ASP A 315 -10.16 -10.95 9.68
C ASP A 315 -10.10 -9.47 10.09
N LYS A 316 -10.35 -8.56 9.14
CA LYS A 316 -10.48 -7.11 9.40
C LYS A 316 -11.66 -6.79 10.31
N LEU A 317 -12.81 -7.42 10.05
CA LEU A 317 -13.99 -7.26 10.87
C LEU A 317 -13.70 -7.69 12.32
N HIS A 318 -13.18 -8.91 12.50
CA HIS A 318 -12.88 -9.47 13.82
C HIS A 318 -11.83 -8.62 14.56
N SER A 319 -10.81 -8.15 13.86
CA SER A 319 -9.78 -7.27 14.45
C SER A 319 -10.38 -5.94 14.95
N CYS A 320 -11.26 -5.31 14.17
CA CYS A 320 -11.95 -4.08 14.58
C CYS A 320 -12.92 -4.29 15.74
N ILE A 321 -13.73 -5.35 15.69
CA ILE A 321 -14.66 -5.70 16.78
C ILE A 321 -13.87 -5.94 18.06
N ARG A 322 -12.83 -6.77 18.01
CA ARG A 322 -11.98 -7.10 19.16
C ARG A 322 -11.32 -5.85 19.75
N ALA A 323 -10.78 -4.98 18.90
CA ALA A 323 -10.17 -3.73 19.33
C ALA A 323 -11.16 -2.90 20.14
N VAL A 324 -12.36 -2.66 19.60
CA VAL A 324 -13.37 -1.80 20.23
C VAL A 324 -14.03 -2.46 21.44
N ASP A 325 -14.37 -3.74 21.37
CA ASP A 325 -15.01 -4.49 22.45
C ASP A 325 -14.09 -4.69 23.67
N SER A 326 -12.77 -4.57 23.50
CA SER A 326 -11.83 -4.55 24.62
C SER A 326 -12.04 -3.36 25.57
N GLY A 327 -12.71 -2.30 25.12
CA GLY A 327 -12.86 -1.04 25.83
C GLY A 327 -11.58 -0.19 25.91
N ALA A 328 -10.43 -0.71 25.44
CA ALA A 328 -9.18 0.02 25.36
C ALA A 328 -9.09 0.93 24.13
N VAL A 329 -9.80 0.56 23.05
CA VAL A 329 -9.84 1.32 21.79
C VAL A 329 -11.20 1.98 21.63
N ARG A 330 -11.22 3.30 21.45
CA ARG A 330 -12.49 4.07 21.41
C ARG A 330 -13.22 3.92 20.08
N ALA A 331 -12.51 3.88 18.97
CA ALA A 331 -13.08 3.69 17.65
C ALA A 331 -12.11 2.92 16.73
N ALA A 332 -12.67 2.16 15.79
CA ALA A 332 -11.92 1.60 14.67
C ALA A 332 -12.58 1.95 13.34
N VAL A 333 -11.79 2.13 12.28
CA VAL A 333 -12.28 2.44 10.93
C VAL A 333 -11.62 1.55 9.90
N VAL A 334 -12.41 0.97 9.00
CA VAL A 334 -11.90 0.29 7.80
C VAL A 334 -12.18 1.18 6.60
N ALA A 335 -11.14 1.62 5.91
CA ALA A 335 -11.26 2.55 4.79
C ALA A 335 -10.27 2.22 3.67
N LYS A 336 -10.59 2.68 2.46
CA LYS A 336 -9.74 2.48 1.30
C LYS A 336 -8.50 3.38 1.34
N ALA A 337 -7.39 2.89 0.79
CA ALA A 337 -6.20 3.68 0.52
C ALA A 337 -6.48 4.76 -0.53
N GLU A 338 -6.85 5.96 -0.07
CA GLU A 338 -7.11 7.13 -0.92
C GLU A 338 -6.40 8.38 -0.40
N GLN A 339 -6.28 9.40 -1.25
CA GLN A 339 -5.65 10.66 -0.89
C GLN A 339 -6.48 11.38 0.19
N GLY A 340 -5.80 11.79 1.26
CA GLY A 340 -6.41 12.50 2.38
C GLY A 340 -7.37 11.68 3.25
N VAL A 341 -7.48 10.36 3.05
CA VAL A 341 -8.38 9.48 3.81
C VAL A 341 -8.22 9.62 5.33
N LEU A 342 -6.98 9.64 5.85
CA LEU A 342 -6.72 9.75 7.28
C LEU A 342 -7.13 11.12 7.84
N LEU A 343 -6.89 12.18 7.06
CA LEU A 343 -7.30 13.54 7.43
C LEU A 343 -8.83 13.66 7.47
N ARG A 344 -9.52 13.08 6.50
CA ARG A 344 -10.99 13.06 6.41
C ARG A 344 -11.62 12.30 7.58
N ILE A 345 -11.06 11.13 7.92
CA ILE A 345 -11.50 10.33 9.07
C ILE A 345 -11.38 11.14 10.37
N LEU A 346 -10.23 11.78 10.61
CA LEU A 346 -10.03 12.59 11.82
C LEU A 346 -10.88 13.87 11.86
N ASN A 347 -11.23 14.43 10.70
CA ASN A 347 -12.18 15.54 10.61
C ASN A 347 -13.64 15.11 10.84
N GLY A 348 -13.91 13.82 11.05
CA GLY A 348 -15.25 13.29 11.30
C GLY A 348 -16.09 13.06 10.04
N GLU A 349 -15.47 13.04 8.85
CA GLU A 349 -16.18 12.67 7.63
C GLU A 349 -16.55 11.19 7.64
N ARG A 350 -17.69 10.86 7.03
CA ARG A 350 -18.14 9.47 6.89
C ARG A 350 -17.35 8.78 5.78
N VAL A 351 -16.22 8.19 6.15
CA VAL A 351 -15.35 7.43 5.23
C VAL A 351 -15.25 5.98 5.68
N GLY A 352 -15.56 5.06 4.77
CA GLY A 352 -15.53 3.63 5.02
C GLY A 352 -16.51 3.17 6.09
N THR A 353 -16.07 2.21 6.91
CA THR A 353 -16.88 1.59 7.96
C THR A 353 -16.35 1.93 9.35
N LEU A 354 -17.18 2.60 10.15
CA LEU A 354 -16.88 2.98 11.53
C LEU A 354 -17.37 1.92 12.53
N PHE A 355 -16.51 1.57 13.48
CA PHE A 355 -16.78 0.69 14.62
C PHE A 355 -16.64 1.49 15.91
N VAL A 356 -17.71 1.58 16.70
CA VAL A 356 -17.75 2.30 17.98
C VAL A 356 -18.70 1.56 18.92
N SER A 357 -18.25 1.28 20.14
CA SER A 357 -19.09 0.70 21.20
C SER A 357 -19.75 1.83 21.99
N ASP A 358 -21.08 1.79 22.09
CA ASP A 358 -21.87 2.74 22.89
C ASP A 358 -22.10 2.20 24.33
N GLY A 359 -21.19 1.36 24.83
CA GLY A 359 -21.27 0.75 26.17
C GLY A 359 -21.73 -0.72 26.18
N GLU A 360 -22.20 -1.24 25.06
CA GLU A 360 -22.39 -2.67 24.83
C GLU A 360 -21.39 -3.20 23.80
N PRO A 361 -20.89 -4.44 23.96
CA PRO A 361 -20.01 -5.05 22.96
C PRO A 361 -20.77 -5.23 21.64
N ILE A 362 -20.10 -4.87 20.54
CA ILE A 362 -20.64 -4.94 19.19
C ILE A 362 -20.50 -6.36 18.61
N GLY A 363 -19.53 -7.13 19.12
CA GLY A 363 -19.30 -8.52 18.79
C GLY A 363 -20.21 -9.49 19.52
N ASP A 364 -20.11 -10.77 19.12
CA ASP A 364 -20.70 -11.87 19.87
C ASP A 364 -19.56 -12.64 20.55
N ALA A 365 -19.49 -12.58 21.88
CA ALA A 365 -18.40 -13.14 22.68
C ALA A 365 -18.11 -14.61 22.32
N LYS A 366 -19.15 -15.43 22.04
CA LYS A 366 -18.96 -16.84 21.69
C LYS A 366 -18.33 -17.06 20.31
N VAL A 367 -18.60 -16.16 19.37
CA VAL A 367 -18.05 -16.24 18.00
C VAL A 367 -16.65 -15.64 17.97
N GLU A 368 -16.42 -14.55 18.72
CA GLU A 368 -15.10 -13.98 18.87
C GLU A 368 -14.17 -14.94 19.61
N GLU A 369 -14.62 -15.66 20.65
CA GLU A 369 -13.83 -16.72 21.33
C GLU A 369 -13.41 -17.87 20.42
N GLN A 370 -14.18 -18.17 19.36
CA GLN A 370 -13.81 -19.18 18.35
C GLN A 370 -12.82 -18.64 17.31
N HIS A 371 -12.79 -17.32 17.10
CA HIS A 371 -11.80 -16.64 16.25
C HIS A 371 -10.58 -16.18 17.06
N ILE A 372 -10.63 -16.29 18.38
CA ILE A 372 -9.52 -16.14 19.30
C ILE A 372 -8.67 -17.41 19.20
N ASP A 373 -7.38 -17.25 18.95
CA ASP A 373 -6.43 -18.31 19.24
C ASP A 373 -6.56 -18.59 20.74
N PRO A 374 -6.82 -19.83 21.17
CA PRO A 374 -6.98 -20.19 22.57
C PRO A 374 -5.86 -19.63 23.48
N MET A 375 -4.70 -19.29 22.92
CA MET A 375 -3.58 -18.64 23.58
C MET A 375 -3.81 -17.16 24.00
N TYR A 376 -4.90 -16.50 23.59
CA TYR A 376 -5.22 -15.10 23.96
C TYR A 376 -6.42 -14.92 24.89
N SER A 377 -7.06 -16.00 25.31
CA SER A 377 -8.25 -15.99 26.20
C SER A 377 -8.00 -15.37 27.59
N GLY A 378 -6.74 -15.04 27.93
CA GLY A 378 -6.33 -14.46 29.22
C GLY A 378 -5.92 -12.98 29.21
N ILE A 379 -6.01 -12.27 28.07
CA ILE A 379 -5.76 -10.81 28.03
C ILE A 379 -7.00 -10.09 28.58
N ALA A 380 -7.15 -10.07 29.90
CA ALA A 380 -8.25 -9.38 30.57
C ALA A 380 -8.19 -7.86 30.28
N PRO A 381 -9.34 -7.20 30.01
CA PRO A 381 -9.38 -5.76 29.84
C PRO A 381 -9.17 -5.10 31.21
N GLN A 382 -8.09 -4.32 31.35
CA GLN A 382 -7.99 -3.36 32.44
C GLN A 382 -9.00 -2.25 32.17
N ALA A 383 -10.11 -2.28 32.91
CA ALA A 383 -11.19 -1.31 32.84
C ALA A 383 -10.66 0.12 32.98
N ARG A 384 -10.94 0.99 31.98
CA ARG A 384 -10.76 2.43 32.15
C ARG A 384 -11.96 3.03 32.87
N ASN A 385 -11.67 3.63 34.01
CA ASN A 385 -12.53 4.64 34.63
C ASN A 385 -12.67 5.85 33.69
N ARG A 386 -13.93 6.14 33.34
CA ARG A 386 -14.57 7.37 32.85
C ARG A 386 -13.77 8.41 32.06
N ILE A 387 -14.23 8.58 30.81
CA ILE A 387 -14.58 9.83 30.10
C ILE A 387 -13.50 10.92 30.06
N SER A 388 -12.89 11.10 28.88
CA SER A 388 -12.56 12.43 28.36
C SER A 388 -13.09 12.57 26.94
N LYS A 389 -13.65 13.76 26.65
CA LYS A 389 -14.29 14.11 25.38
C LYS A 389 -13.23 14.27 24.28
N LEU A 390 -13.63 13.86 23.07
CA LEU A 390 -12.97 14.17 21.80
C LEU A 390 -12.66 15.67 21.69
#